data_AF-A0A914FUQ7-F1
#
_entry.id   AF-A0A914FUQ7-F1
#
_cell.length_a   1.000
_cell.length_b   1.000
_cell.length_c   1.000
_cell.angle_alpha   90.00
_cell.angle_beta   90.00
_cell.angle_gamma   90.00
#
_symmetry.space_group_name_H-M   'P 1'
#
loop_
_entity.id
_entity.type
_entity.pdbx_description
1 polymer ?
#
loop_
_entity_poly.entity_id
_entity_poly.type
_entity_poly.pdbx_seq_one_letter_code
_entity_poly.pdbx_strand_id
1 'polypeptide(L)'
;MEKCEFNTLEDKAFDCIVWNDGKKWRACINTSFLPFSNLKNAKVLTSYSDEHEFAYFAKKVSYCVEISDDGNSLQLIFPHHHHGTVVSHVAAAYFPDNPEASGLAPGAQILSMHRDNLDEAVNFKFSIE
;
A
#
# COMPACT_ATOMS: atom_id res chain seq x y z
N MET A 1 21.38 -20.29 6.40
CA MET A 1 20.34 -19.24 6.40
C MET A 1 20.87 -18.13 5.50
N GLU A 2 20.46 -18.12 4.23
CA GLU A 2 20.96 -17.12 3.27
C GLU A 2 20.54 -15.73 3.72
N LYS A 3 21.55 -14.86 3.93
CA LYS A 3 21.33 -13.43 4.10
C LYS A 3 20.73 -12.91 2.79
N CYS A 4 19.45 -12.58 2.82
CA CYS A 4 18.82 -11.77 1.78
C CYS A 4 19.32 -10.34 2.01
N GLU A 5 20.52 -10.03 1.48
CA GLU A 5 21.06 -8.68 1.47
C GLU A 5 20.16 -7.84 0.57
N PHE A 6 19.46 -6.88 1.18
CA PHE A 6 18.79 -5.81 0.46
C PHE A 6 19.89 -4.91 -0.10
N ASN A 7 20.49 -5.30 -1.23
CA ASN A 7 21.28 -4.37 -2.03
C ASN A 7 20.37 -3.19 -2.37
N THR A 8 20.84 -1.99 -2.06
CA THR A 8 20.14 -0.72 -2.23
C THR A 8 19.43 -0.68 -3.58
N LEU A 9 18.13 -0.35 -3.55
CA LEU A 9 17.25 -0.23 -4.72
C LEU A 9 17.58 0.99 -5.58
N GLU A 10 18.65 1.74 -5.26
CA GLU A 10 18.96 3.07 -5.81
C GLU A 10 19.09 3.09 -7.35
N ASP A 11 19.33 1.96 -8.00
CA ASP A 11 19.48 1.86 -9.46
C ASP A 11 18.55 0.84 -10.15
N LYS A 12 17.48 0.37 -9.48
CA LYS A 12 16.56 -0.61 -10.07
C LYS A 12 15.20 -0.01 -10.40
N ALA A 13 14.94 0.15 -11.69
CA ALA A 13 13.62 0.46 -12.21
C ALA A 13 12.75 -0.81 -12.31
N PHE A 14 11.45 -0.67 -12.05
CA PHE A 14 10.46 -1.71 -12.28
C PHE A 14 9.62 -1.38 -13.51
N ASP A 15 9.33 -2.39 -14.31
CA ASP A 15 8.36 -2.24 -15.39
C ASP A 15 6.95 -2.14 -14.81
N CYS A 16 6.23 -1.10 -15.21
CA CYS A 16 4.81 -0.94 -14.91
C CYS A 16 4.05 -0.58 -16.18
N ILE A 17 2.79 -1.01 -16.23
CA ILE A 17 1.85 -0.59 -17.28
C ILE A 17 0.62 -0.04 -16.60
N VAL A 18 0.17 1.13 -17.07
CA VAL A 18 -1.10 1.74 -16.72
C VAL A 18 -1.97 1.78 -17.96
N TRP A 19 -3.23 1.39 -17.84
CA TRP A 19 -4.20 1.45 -18.93
C TRP A 19 -5.61 1.63 -18.40
N ASN A 20 -6.51 2.12 -19.24
CA ASN A 20 -7.93 2.16 -18.93
C ASN A 20 -8.62 0.92 -19.53
N ASP A 21 -9.37 0.16 -18.72
CA ASP A 21 -10.10 -1.04 -19.18
C ASP A 21 -11.51 -0.72 -19.74
N GLY A 22 -11.83 0.56 -19.91
CA GLY A 22 -13.15 1.06 -20.28
C GLY A 22 -14.07 1.34 -19.07
N LYS A 23 -13.65 0.96 -17.86
CA LYS A 23 -14.39 1.22 -16.62
C LYS A 23 -13.54 1.97 -15.60
N LYS A 24 -12.29 1.53 -15.41
CA LYS A 24 -11.36 2.07 -14.42
C LYS A 24 -9.95 2.11 -14.98
N TRP A 25 -9.11 2.92 -14.36
CA TRP A 25 -7.67 2.83 -14.54
C TRP A 25 -7.12 1.60 -13.84
N ARG A 26 -6.27 0.87 -14.55
CA ARG A 26 -5.64 -0.37 -14.11
C ARG A 26 -4.13 -0.21 -14.20
N ALA A 27 -3.44 -0.80 -13.23
CA ALA A 27 -2.00 -0.87 -13.23
C ALA A 27 -1.51 -2.27 -12.90
N CYS A 28 -0.40 -2.69 -13.49
CA CYS A 28 0.35 -3.86 -13.05
C CYS A 28 1.84 -3.53 -13.00
N ILE A 29 2.53 -4.11 -12.03
CA ILE A 29 3.95 -3.86 -11.75
C ILE A 29 4.69 -5.19 -11.76
N ASN A 30 5.83 -5.24 -12.44
CA ASN A 30 6.70 -6.39 -12.41
C ASN A 30 7.52 -6.39 -11.11
N THR A 31 7.00 -7.06 -10.09
CA THR A 31 7.67 -7.17 -8.79
C THR A 31 8.71 -8.30 -8.73
N SER A 32 8.97 -9.00 -9.84
CA SER A 32 9.95 -10.08 -9.91
C SER A 32 11.33 -9.53 -10.24
N PHE A 33 12.32 -9.91 -9.43
CA PHE A 33 13.73 -9.60 -9.69
C PHE A 33 14.43 -10.58 -10.63
N LEU A 34 13.69 -11.57 -11.17
CA LEU A 34 14.25 -12.59 -12.04
C LEU A 34 14.43 -12.07 -13.47
N PRO A 35 15.57 -12.39 -14.12
CA PRO A 35 15.75 -12.19 -15.56
C PRO A 35 14.60 -12.85 -16.34
N PHE A 36 14.09 -12.18 -17.38
CA PHE A 36 12.98 -12.64 -18.22
C PHE A 36 11.60 -12.71 -17.55
N SER A 37 11.45 -12.13 -16.36
CA SER A 37 10.12 -11.94 -15.77
C SER A 37 9.28 -10.99 -16.63
N ASN A 38 7.98 -11.27 -16.73
CA ASN A 38 7.03 -10.51 -17.53
C ASN A 38 5.76 -10.21 -16.73
N LEU A 39 4.98 -9.26 -17.21
CA LEU A 39 3.77 -8.79 -16.55
C LEU A 39 2.57 -9.74 -16.68
N LYS A 40 2.67 -10.87 -17.39
CA LYS A 40 1.51 -11.76 -17.64
C LYS A 40 0.91 -12.32 -16.35
N ASN A 41 1.73 -12.52 -15.32
CA ASN A 41 1.32 -13.03 -14.02
C ASN A 41 1.33 -11.95 -12.94
N ALA A 42 1.55 -10.68 -13.30
CA ALA A 42 1.49 -9.58 -12.36
C ALA A 42 0.04 -9.38 -11.92
N LYS A 43 -0.16 -9.11 -10.62
CA LYS A 43 -1.48 -8.74 -10.12
C LYS A 43 -1.87 -7.41 -10.75
N VAL A 44 -3.07 -7.35 -11.31
CA VAL A 44 -3.68 -6.13 -11.82
C VAL A 44 -4.40 -5.45 -10.66
N LEU A 45 -4.09 -4.19 -10.42
CA LEU A 45 -4.69 -3.36 -9.39
C LEU A 45 -5.38 -2.15 -10.03
N THR A 46 -6.21 -1.48 -9.24
CA THR A 46 -6.75 -0.13 -9.49
C THR A 46 -6.52 0.71 -8.24
N SER A 47 -6.93 1.99 -8.24
CA SER A 47 -6.80 2.84 -7.04
C SER A 47 -7.38 2.14 -5.81
N TYR A 48 -6.67 2.19 -4.68
CA TYR A 48 -7.10 1.45 -3.48
C TYR A 48 -8.52 1.83 -3.04
N SER A 49 -8.91 3.08 -3.24
CA SER A 49 -10.26 3.61 -2.97
C SER A 49 -11.39 2.91 -3.74
N ASP A 50 -11.08 2.28 -4.89
CA ASP A 50 -12.07 1.69 -5.78
C ASP A 50 -12.42 0.24 -5.45
N GLU A 51 -11.43 -0.56 -5.02
CA GLU A 51 -11.59 -2.01 -4.82
C GLU A 51 -10.94 -2.54 -3.53
N HIS A 52 -10.26 -1.67 -2.76
CA HIS A 52 -9.58 -2.01 -1.50
C HIS A 52 -8.58 -3.16 -1.65
N GLU A 53 -8.01 -3.32 -2.85
CA GLU A 53 -7.08 -4.38 -3.17
C GLU A 53 -5.62 -3.94 -2.99
N PHE A 54 -4.79 -4.89 -2.55
CA PHE A 54 -3.35 -4.74 -2.46
C PHE A 54 -2.65 -5.98 -3.03
N ALA A 55 -1.34 -5.85 -3.27
CA ALA A 55 -0.46 -6.91 -3.70
C ALA A 55 0.78 -6.98 -2.79
N TYR A 56 1.68 -7.94 -3.04
CA TYR A 56 2.91 -8.09 -2.29
C TYR A 56 4.13 -7.95 -3.17
N PHE A 57 5.06 -7.12 -2.70
CA PHE A 57 6.40 -7.01 -3.21
C PHE A 57 7.28 -8.10 -2.59
N ALA A 58 7.89 -8.96 -3.42
CA ALA A 58 8.76 -10.06 -3.02
C ALA A 58 8.22 -10.94 -1.86
N LYS A 59 6.89 -11.06 -1.74
CA LYS A 59 6.18 -11.76 -0.64
C LYS A 59 6.45 -11.21 0.77
N LYS A 60 7.01 -10.00 0.91
CA LYS A 60 7.41 -9.42 2.19
C LYS A 60 6.67 -8.13 2.53
N VAL A 61 6.49 -7.24 1.56
CA VAL A 61 5.93 -5.91 1.78
C VAL A 61 4.66 -5.78 0.98
N SER A 62 3.53 -5.49 1.62
CA SER A 62 2.30 -5.19 0.88
C SER A 62 2.39 -3.81 0.22
N TYR A 63 1.66 -3.62 -0.87
CA TYR A 63 1.50 -2.32 -1.50
C TYR A 63 0.13 -2.23 -2.17
N CYS A 64 -0.40 -1.02 -2.24
CA CYS A 64 -1.50 -0.68 -3.11
C CYS A 64 -1.07 0.42 -4.11
N VAL A 65 -1.97 0.79 -5.00
CA VAL A 65 -1.71 1.82 -6.01
C VAL A 65 -2.72 2.94 -5.91
N GLU A 66 -2.30 4.12 -6.34
CA GLU A 66 -3.18 5.23 -6.67
C GLU A 66 -2.86 5.68 -8.09
N ILE A 67 -3.88 5.85 -8.93
CA ILE A 67 -3.74 6.28 -10.32
C ILE A 67 -4.45 7.61 -10.48
N SER A 68 -3.69 8.65 -10.83
CA SER A 68 -4.20 10.01 -11.00
C SER A 68 -3.85 10.58 -12.37
N ASP A 69 -4.30 11.81 -12.62
CA ASP A 69 -3.99 12.59 -13.83
C ASP A 69 -4.34 11.83 -15.12
N ASP A 70 -5.54 11.22 -15.15
CA ASP A 70 -6.01 10.42 -16.28
C ASP A 70 -5.01 9.33 -16.72
N GLY A 71 -4.44 8.63 -15.73
CA GLY A 71 -3.51 7.54 -15.96
C GLY A 71 -2.06 7.97 -16.19
N ASN A 72 -1.76 9.27 -16.17
CA ASN A 72 -0.39 9.77 -16.35
C ASN A 72 0.47 9.65 -15.09
N SER A 73 -0.15 9.44 -13.93
CA SER A 73 0.56 9.31 -12.66
C SER A 73 0.17 8.01 -11.96
N LEU A 74 1.18 7.21 -11.63
CA LEU A 74 1.05 5.98 -10.86
C LEU A 74 1.86 6.13 -9.56
N GLN A 75 1.18 6.03 -8.43
CA GLN A 75 1.79 6.03 -7.11
C GLN A 75 1.74 4.63 -6.52
N LEU A 76 2.86 4.17 -5.99
CA LEU A 76 2.95 2.93 -5.21
C LEU A 76 2.97 3.29 -3.74
N ILE A 77 1.96 2.82 -3.01
CA ILE A 77 1.80 3.12 -1.59
C ILE A 77 2.21 1.87 -0.82
N PHE A 78 3.30 1.98 -0.05
CA PHE A 78 3.73 0.94 0.87
C PHE A 78 3.37 1.35 2.31
N PRO A 79 3.11 0.39 3.20
CA PRO A 79 3.06 0.68 4.63
C PRO A 79 4.46 1.07 5.09
N HIS A 80 4.67 2.36 5.33
CA HIS A 80 5.94 2.89 5.81
C HIS A 80 5.89 3.12 7.33
N HIS A 81 6.90 2.60 8.02
CA HIS A 81 7.20 2.81 9.44
C HIS A 81 6.13 2.33 10.43
N HIS A 82 6.58 1.72 11.52
CA HIS A 82 5.70 1.16 12.55
C HIS A 82 4.87 2.24 13.28
N HIS A 83 5.29 3.50 13.23
CA HIS A 83 4.67 4.60 13.98
C HIS A 83 3.21 4.80 13.59
N GLY A 84 2.90 4.90 12.30
CA GLY A 84 1.53 5.04 11.82
C GLY A 84 0.65 3.87 12.23
N THR A 85 1.16 2.64 12.08
CA THR A 85 0.45 1.42 12.45
C THR A 85 0.16 1.32 13.95
N VAL A 86 1.07 1.80 14.81
CA VAL A 86 0.85 1.80 16.26
C VAL A 86 -0.19 2.86 16.64
N VAL A 87 -0.10 4.05 16.04
CA VAL A 87 -1.08 5.12 16.28
C VAL A 87 -2.49 4.69 15.85
N SER A 88 -2.61 4.06 14.68
CA SER A 88 -3.90 3.56 14.18
C SER A 88 -4.47 2.46 15.08
N HIS A 89 -3.61 1.59 15.63
CA HIS A 89 -4.00 0.57 16.59
C HIS A 89 -4.55 1.18 17.89
N VAL A 90 -3.80 2.09 18.53
CA VAL A 90 -4.25 2.77 19.77
C VAL A 90 -5.57 3.50 19.56
N ALA A 91 -5.77 4.07 18.37
CA ALA A 91 -6.96 4.87 18.12
C ALA A 91 -8.21 4.02 17.82
N ALA A 92 -8.10 2.95 17.03
CA ALA A 92 -9.30 2.29 16.48
C ALA A 92 -9.24 0.76 16.36
N ALA A 93 -8.24 0.09 16.96
CA ALA A 93 -8.20 -1.37 16.95
C ALA A 93 -9.51 -1.96 17.49
N TYR A 94 -9.99 -3.02 16.85
CA TYR A 94 -11.28 -3.64 17.16
C TYR A 94 -11.08 -5.12 17.49
N PHE A 95 -11.27 -5.46 18.76
CA PHE A 95 -11.20 -6.84 19.26
C PHE A 95 -12.52 -7.19 19.97
N PRO A 96 -13.54 -7.72 19.24
CA PRO A 96 -14.85 -8.01 19.83
C PRO A 96 -14.79 -9.05 20.95
N ASP A 97 -13.86 -10.01 20.84
CA ASP A 97 -13.65 -11.08 21.82
C ASP A 97 -12.73 -10.67 22.98
N ASN A 98 -12.08 -9.51 22.90
CA ASN A 98 -11.16 -8.98 23.92
C ASN A 98 -11.21 -7.44 23.97
N PRO A 99 -12.34 -6.85 24.45
CA PRO A 99 -12.58 -5.40 24.34
C PRO A 99 -11.51 -4.53 25.00
N GLU A 100 -10.88 -4.99 26.09
CA GLU A 100 -9.78 -4.33 26.77
C GLU A 100 -8.49 -4.17 25.93
N ALA A 101 -8.36 -4.91 24.82
CA ALA A 101 -7.29 -4.72 23.84
C ALA A 101 -7.66 -3.74 22.70
N SER A 102 -8.88 -3.21 22.69
CA SER A 102 -9.35 -2.30 21.63
C SER A 102 -8.81 -0.88 21.80
N GLY A 103 -8.83 -0.12 20.70
CA GLY A 103 -8.43 1.29 20.70
C GLY A 103 -9.46 2.20 21.36
N LEU A 104 -9.20 3.51 21.36
CA LEU A 104 -10.11 4.51 21.94
C LEU A 104 -11.49 4.59 21.25
N ALA A 105 -11.53 4.35 19.95
CA ALA A 105 -12.75 4.29 19.13
C ALA A 105 -12.76 2.99 18.30
N PRO A 106 -13.05 1.83 18.94
CA PRO A 106 -12.96 0.53 18.31
C PRO A 106 -13.82 0.44 17.05
N GLY A 107 -13.20 0.05 15.93
CA GLY A 107 -13.91 -0.14 14.66
C GLY A 107 -14.11 1.15 13.85
N ALA A 108 -13.62 2.30 14.32
CA ALA A 108 -13.59 3.51 13.51
C ALA A 108 -12.76 3.29 12.24
N GLN A 109 -13.22 3.84 11.12
CA GLN A 109 -12.51 3.74 9.85
C GLN A 109 -11.34 4.72 9.81
N ILE A 110 -10.23 4.27 9.21
CA ILE A 110 -8.96 5.00 9.20
C ILE A 110 -8.60 5.36 7.77
N LEU A 111 -8.48 6.66 7.51
CA LEU A 111 -7.81 7.17 6.31
C LEU A 111 -6.36 7.50 6.64
N SER A 112 -5.43 6.78 6.05
CA SER A 112 -3.99 7.04 6.16
C SER A 112 -3.55 7.99 5.06
N MET A 113 -3.01 9.15 5.44
CA MET A 113 -2.44 10.11 4.49
C MET A 113 -0.96 10.33 4.80
N HIS A 114 -0.10 10.08 3.82
CA HIS A 114 1.31 10.42 3.89
C HIS A 114 1.51 11.80 3.27
N ARG A 115 2.29 12.66 3.93
CA ARG A 115 2.71 13.94 3.36
C ARG A 115 4.16 13.83 2.93
N ASP A 116 4.40 13.94 1.63
CA ASP A 116 5.76 13.93 1.09
C ASP A 116 6.60 15.04 1.75
N ASN A 117 7.86 14.74 2.06
CA ASN A 117 8.90 15.64 2.56
C ASN A 117 8.91 16.02 4.06
N LEU A 118 8.26 15.27 4.94
CA LEU A 118 8.55 15.30 6.38
C LEU A 118 8.71 13.87 6.89
N ASP A 119 9.84 13.58 7.55
CA ASP A 119 10.20 12.25 8.05
C ASP A 119 9.16 11.59 8.99
N GLU A 120 8.08 12.26 9.42
CA GLU A 120 7.25 11.78 10.54
C GLU A 120 5.73 12.07 10.50
N ALA A 121 5.11 12.49 9.40
CA ALA A 121 3.67 12.82 9.44
C ALA A 121 2.78 11.85 8.65
N VAL A 122 2.20 10.86 9.33
CA VAL A 122 0.97 10.17 8.89
C VAL A 122 -0.21 10.86 9.56
N ASN A 123 -1.04 11.56 8.77
CA ASN A 123 -2.26 12.15 9.29
C ASN A 123 -3.39 11.13 9.21
N PHE A 124 -3.97 10.79 10.35
CA PHE A 124 -5.14 9.95 10.44
C PHE A 124 -6.39 10.80 10.55
N LYS A 125 -7.31 10.63 9.60
CA LYS A 125 -8.67 11.15 9.75
C LYS A 125 -9.56 10.00 10.21
N PHE A 126 -10.10 10.14 11.42
CA PHE A 126 -11.11 9.24 11.94
C PHE A 126 -12.47 9.71 11.43
N SER A 127 -13.22 8.82 10.79
CA SER A 127 -14.64 9.00 10.55
C SER A 127 -15.39 8.05 11.48
N ILE A 128 -16.24 8.62 12.32
CA ILE A 128 -17.23 7.89 13.11
C ILE A 128 -18.55 8.28 12.46
N GLU A 129 -19.20 7.34 11.76
CA GLU A 129 -20.61 7.47 11.39
C GLU A 129 -21.49 7.12 12.59
#